data_AF-A0A563CEX8-F1
#
_entry.id   AF-A0A563CEX8-F1
#
_cell.length_a   1.000
_cell.length_b   1.000
_cell.length_c   1.000
_cell.angle_alpha   90.00
_cell.angle_beta   90.00
_cell.angle_gamma   90.00
#
_symmetry.space_group_name_H-M   'P 1'
#
loop_
_entity.id
_entity.type
_entity.pdbx_description
1 polymer ?
#
loop_
_entity_poly.entity_id
_entity_poly.type
_entity_poly.pdbx_seq_one_letter_code
_entity_poly.pdbx_strand_id
1 'polypeptide(L)'
;MSKTSVEGKKDRLLRLGREQEVRLKEELSSQENRSYVRAAAYANAALRYYTAAGDSKKIKELKAKALKYRQLSASELTQTLPPISADIQKVVNDEICLVIKKCTSFDTLSECLDYLARLSRLVPNYGEIAKHASEHLPLTSIIANHTVIDSEGHLISDDDEENYWTYHHYDLEMQVYIYEIAGVFQKLRLEKDLNNVTMMDYVLSKGILGSEECVKLQSAFVNHFIVGDNIAAVYILSPTIEGLIISLSRRLGIDVVAQDRGRITSRDISLGTNNITSESFTNVWGENFCRMIDYLLYNNFGPKLRHRTAHGSISIKECNDTSVVILLYILIKILNLVRITKKSTSEPQDDK
;
A
#
# COMPACT_ATOMS: atom_id res chain seq x y z
N MET A 1 -18.67 32.31 15.82
CA MET A 1 -18.30 31.65 17.09
C MET A 1 -17.42 32.61 17.88
N SER A 2 -17.78 32.94 19.14
CA SER A 2 -17.00 33.89 19.95
C SER A 2 -15.67 33.27 20.40
N LYS A 3 -14.60 34.07 20.49
CA LYS A 3 -13.27 33.63 20.95
C LYS A 3 -13.33 32.87 22.30
N THR A 4 -14.24 33.29 23.17
CA THR A 4 -14.51 32.67 24.48
C THR A 4 -14.99 31.22 24.40
N SER A 5 -15.71 30.83 23.33
CA SER A 5 -16.15 29.45 23.13
C SER A 5 -15.04 28.53 22.61
N VAL A 6 -14.01 29.09 21.98
CA VAL A 6 -12.87 28.35 21.42
C VAL A 6 -11.83 28.09 22.51
N GLU A 7 -11.56 29.07 23.39
CA GLU A 7 -10.69 28.91 24.55
C GLU A 7 -11.23 27.87 25.54
N GLY A 8 -12.53 27.90 25.87
CA GLY A 8 -13.13 26.90 26.74
C GLY A 8 -13.09 25.46 26.19
N LYS A 9 -13.15 25.29 24.87
CA LYS A 9 -13.00 23.97 24.21
C LYS A 9 -11.57 23.46 24.32
N LYS A 10 -10.58 24.33 24.11
CA LYS A 10 -9.16 23.97 24.20
C LYS A 10 -8.77 23.56 25.61
N ASP A 11 -9.17 24.32 26.63
CA ASP A 11 -8.86 24.01 28.02
C ASP A 11 -9.50 22.69 28.49
N ARG A 12 -10.73 22.42 28.03
CA ARG A 12 -11.38 21.12 28.27
C ARG A 12 -10.58 19.96 27.68
N LEU A 13 -10.10 20.09 26.43
CA LEU A 13 -9.28 19.06 25.78
C LEU A 13 -7.95 18.86 26.51
N LEU A 14 -7.27 19.93 26.90
CA LEU A 14 -6.03 19.83 27.68
C LEU A 14 -6.25 19.15 29.03
N ARG A 15 -7.37 19.42 29.71
CA ARG A 15 -7.73 18.74 30.96
C ARG A 15 -7.94 17.24 30.75
N LEU A 16 -8.73 16.86 29.74
CA LEU A 16 -8.95 15.45 29.40
C LEU A 16 -7.64 14.73 29.05
N GLY A 17 -6.74 15.39 28.31
CA GLY A 17 -5.40 14.86 28.02
C GLY A 17 -4.57 14.60 29.29
N ARG A 18 -4.60 15.52 30.25
CA ARG A 18 -3.91 15.36 31.55
C ARG A 18 -4.52 14.24 32.39
N GLU A 19 -5.84 14.09 32.39
CA GLU A 19 -6.53 12.99 33.09
C GLU A 19 -6.07 11.62 32.57
N GLN A 20 -5.90 11.47 31.24
CA GLN A 20 -5.36 10.24 30.66
C GLN A 20 -3.88 10.03 31.03
N GLU A 21 -3.05 11.08 31.09
CA GLU A 21 -1.66 10.97 31.56
C GLU A 21 -1.56 10.56 33.03
N VAL A 22 -2.53 10.93 33.87
CA VAL A 22 -2.60 10.47 35.27
C VAL A 22 -2.89 8.97 35.32
N ARG A 23 -3.92 8.51 34.61
CA ARG A 23 -4.25 7.07 34.51
C ARG A 23 -3.08 6.24 33.96
N LEU A 24 -2.38 6.78 32.97
CA LEU A 24 -1.15 6.18 32.43
C LEU A 24 -0.07 5.99 33.51
N LYS A 25 0.15 6.99 34.36
CA LYS A 25 1.13 6.90 35.45
C LYS A 25 0.71 5.89 36.51
N GLU A 26 -0.57 5.87 36.86
CA GLU A 26 -1.13 4.92 37.81
C GLU A 26 -0.93 3.48 37.33
N GLU A 27 -1.26 3.19 36.07
CA GLU A 27 -1.09 1.88 35.44
C GLU A 27 0.36 1.37 35.48
N LEU A 28 1.34 2.27 35.28
CA LEU A 28 2.76 1.91 35.27
C LEU A 28 3.39 1.84 36.68
N SER A 29 2.76 2.47 37.67
CA SER A 29 3.25 2.55 39.05
C SER A 29 3.06 1.24 39.83
N SER A 30 2.04 0.44 39.49
CA SER A 30 1.87 -0.90 40.06
C SER A 30 2.88 -1.87 39.43
N GLN A 31 3.63 -2.62 40.23
CA GLN A 31 4.48 -3.70 39.71
C GLN A 31 3.68 -4.98 39.44
N GLU A 32 2.63 -5.25 40.21
CA GLU A 32 1.83 -6.49 40.10
C GLU A 32 0.72 -6.39 39.04
N ASN A 33 0.12 -5.22 38.83
CA ASN A 33 -0.99 -5.01 37.89
C ASN A 33 -0.59 -4.25 36.62
N ARG A 34 0.71 -4.09 36.34
CA ARG A 34 1.16 -3.35 35.16
C ARG A 34 0.66 -4.01 33.89
N SER A 35 -0.12 -3.30 33.09
CA SER A 35 -0.41 -3.70 31.72
C SER A 35 0.03 -2.64 30.72
N TYR A 36 0.94 -3.03 29.83
CA TYR A 36 1.38 -2.17 28.74
C TYR A 36 0.28 -1.98 27.68
N VAL A 37 -0.68 -2.91 27.58
CA VAL A 37 -1.88 -2.75 26.74
C VAL A 37 -2.71 -1.56 27.22
N ARG A 38 -3.03 -1.50 28.53
CA ARG A 38 -3.77 -0.37 29.11
C ARG A 38 -2.97 0.92 29.07
N ALA A 39 -1.66 0.86 29.32
CA ALA A 39 -0.78 2.02 29.21
C ALA A 39 -0.77 2.59 27.77
N ALA A 40 -0.72 1.73 26.75
CA ALA A 40 -0.81 2.17 25.36
C ALA A 40 -2.17 2.82 25.05
N ALA A 41 -3.27 2.25 25.55
CA ALA A 41 -4.61 2.81 25.40
C ALA A 41 -4.73 4.22 26.01
N TYR A 42 -4.26 4.42 27.25
CA TYR A 42 -4.26 5.74 27.88
C TYR A 42 -3.35 6.75 27.17
N ALA A 43 -2.17 6.32 26.71
CA ALA A 43 -1.27 7.18 25.95
C ALA A 43 -1.90 7.64 24.62
N ASN A 44 -2.59 6.74 23.91
CA ASN A 44 -3.29 7.06 22.66
C ASN A 44 -4.46 8.01 22.92
N ALA A 45 -5.26 7.76 23.96
CA ALA A 45 -6.35 8.66 24.35
C ALA A 45 -5.85 10.07 24.69
N ALA A 46 -4.72 10.18 25.42
CA ALA A 46 -4.09 11.48 25.70
C ALA A 46 -3.63 12.17 24.40
N LEU A 47 -3.00 11.43 23.49
CA LEU A 47 -2.50 11.95 22.21
C LEU A 47 -3.62 12.54 21.34
N ARG A 48 -4.80 11.91 21.32
CA ARG A 48 -6.00 12.45 20.64
C ARG A 48 -6.38 13.82 21.18
N TYR A 49 -6.51 13.95 22.50
CA TYR A 49 -6.91 15.22 23.13
C TYR A 49 -5.88 16.33 22.91
N TYR A 50 -4.59 16.03 23.02
CA TYR A 50 -3.53 17.01 22.76
C TYR A 50 -3.40 17.40 21.29
N THR A 51 -3.67 16.45 20.37
CA THR A 51 -3.74 16.74 18.93
C THR A 51 -4.89 17.68 18.63
N ALA A 52 -6.09 17.39 19.15
CA ALA A 52 -7.25 18.26 19.01
C ALA A 52 -7.05 19.64 19.67
N ALA A 53 -6.23 19.73 20.72
CA ALA A 53 -5.88 20.99 21.39
C ALA A 53 -4.71 21.76 20.72
N GLY A 54 -3.98 21.13 19.80
CA GLY A 54 -2.81 21.72 19.14
C GLY A 54 -1.55 21.84 20.01
N ASP A 55 -1.37 21.00 21.03
CA ASP A 55 -0.19 21.02 21.91
C ASP A 55 0.97 20.19 21.32
N SER A 56 1.78 20.82 20.47
CA SER A 56 2.89 20.16 19.76
C SER A 56 3.94 19.53 20.68
N LYS A 57 4.17 20.10 21.86
CA LYS A 57 5.14 19.57 22.83
C LYS A 57 4.64 18.27 23.42
N LYS A 58 3.39 18.24 23.87
CA LYS A 58 2.78 17.03 24.43
C LYS A 58 2.58 15.94 23.40
N ILE A 59 2.22 16.30 22.18
CA ILE A 59 2.13 15.34 21.06
C ILE A 59 3.48 14.64 20.86
N LYS A 60 4.59 15.36 20.78
CA LYS A 60 5.92 14.76 20.58
C LYS A 60 6.33 13.85 21.73
N GLU A 61 6.06 14.26 22.97
CA GLU A 61 6.36 13.46 24.17
C GLU A 61 5.56 12.15 24.19
N LEU A 62 4.26 12.22 23.91
CA LEU A 62 3.37 11.07 23.99
C LEU A 62 3.53 10.11 22.82
N LYS A 63 3.91 10.58 21.63
CA LYS A 63 4.23 9.70 20.48
C LYS A 63 5.30 8.66 20.84
N ALA A 64 6.41 9.11 21.42
CA ALA A 64 7.51 8.24 21.81
C ALA A 64 7.09 7.22 22.89
N LYS A 65 6.27 7.68 23.85
CA LYS A 65 5.73 6.82 24.92
C LYS A 65 4.74 5.77 24.38
N ALA A 66 3.79 6.19 23.54
CA ALA A 66 2.81 5.31 22.91
C ALA A 66 3.49 4.21 22.09
N LEU A 67 4.50 4.56 21.28
CA LEU A 67 5.27 3.60 20.50
C LEU A 67 5.98 2.57 21.40
N LYS A 68 6.65 3.05 22.46
CA LYS A 68 7.32 2.18 23.43
C LYS A 68 6.34 1.23 24.13
N TYR A 69 5.21 1.72 24.61
CA TYR A 69 4.24 0.88 25.31
C TYR A 69 3.58 -0.12 24.38
N ARG A 70 3.35 0.22 23.10
CA ARG A 70 2.85 -0.73 22.11
C ARG A 70 3.84 -1.88 21.88
N GLN A 71 5.13 -1.59 21.72
CA GLN A 71 6.17 -2.62 21.60
C GLN A 71 6.20 -3.55 22.82
N LEU A 72 6.12 -2.99 24.03
CA LEU A 72 6.07 -3.77 25.27
C LEU A 72 4.78 -4.59 25.40
N SER A 73 3.64 -4.03 24.98
CA SER A 73 2.34 -4.72 24.99
C SER A 73 2.29 -5.91 24.05
N ALA A 74 2.96 -5.83 22.89
CA ALA A 74 3.06 -6.96 21.97
C ALA A 74 3.83 -8.12 22.61
N SER A 75 4.94 -7.83 23.28
CA SER A 75 5.70 -8.83 24.04
C SER A 75 4.89 -9.43 25.20
N GLU A 76 4.13 -8.59 25.94
CA GLU A 76 3.23 -9.03 27.03
C GLU A 76 2.14 -9.99 26.52
N LEU A 77 1.48 -9.63 25.41
CA LEU A 77 0.43 -10.47 24.79
C LEU A 77 1.00 -11.79 24.24
N THR A 78 2.19 -11.76 23.65
CA THR A 78 2.83 -12.98 23.09
C THR A 78 3.23 -13.98 24.17
N GLN A 79 3.53 -13.50 25.38
CA GLN A 79 3.85 -14.36 26.53
C GLN A 79 2.60 -14.92 27.22
N THR A 80 1.47 -14.21 27.16
CA THR A 80 0.25 -14.54 27.91
C THR A 80 -0.78 -15.31 27.10
N LEU A 81 -0.82 -15.14 25.77
CA LEU A 81 -1.70 -15.88 24.88
C LEU A 81 -0.88 -16.89 24.07
N PRO A 82 -1.13 -18.20 24.18
CA PRO A 82 -0.49 -19.15 23.29
C PRO A 82 -0.87 -18.82 21.84
N PRO A 83 0.08 -18.87 20.89
CA PRO A 83 -0.24 -18.65 19.49
C PRO A 83 -1.27 -19.68 19.05
N ILE A 84 -2.43 -19.22 18.61
CA ILE A 84 -3.41 -20.08 17.96
C ILE A 84 -2.86 -20.36 16.57
N SER A 85 -2.27 -21.55 16.41
CA SER A 85 -1.86 -22.07 15.11
C SER A 85 -2.93 -23.03 14.63
N ALA A 86 -3.60 -22.69 13.54
CA ALA A 86 -4.43 -23.63 12.80
C ALA A 86 -3.60 -24.14 11.61
N ASP A 87 -3.53 -25.45 11.43
CA ASP A 87 -2.92 -26.06 10.25
C ASP A 87 -3.88 -25.93 9.06
N ILE A 88 -3.92 -24.74 8.48
CA ILE A 88 -4.64 -24.44 7.22
C ILE A 88 -3.73 -24.75 6.02
N GLN A 89 -2.51 -25.27 6.26
CA GLN A 89 -1.45 -25.26 5.26
C GLN A 89 -1.78 -26.10 4.04
N LYS A 90 -2.41 -27.28 4.21
CA LYS A 90 -2.58 -28.20 3.07
C LYS A 90 -3.51 -27.65 1.98
N VAL A 91 -4.71 -27.20 2.34
CA VAL A 91 -5.70 -26.70 1.34
C VAL A 91 -5.20 -25.42 0.68
N VAL A 92 -4.67 -24.49 1.47
CA VAL A 92 -4.14 -23.21 0.96
C VAL A 92 -2.92 -23.45 0.07
N ASN A 93 -2.00 -24.33 0.46
CA ASN A 93 -0.84 -24.66 -0.37
C ASN A 93 -1.24 -25.37 -1.67
N ASP A 94 -2.24 -26.24 -1.65
CA ASP A 94 -2.71 -26.92 -2.86
C ASP A 94 -3.32 -25.92 -3.86
N GLU A 95 -4.12 -24.96 -3.39
CA GLU A 95 -4.66 -23.89 -4.25
C GLU A 95 -3.57 -23.00 -4.84
N ILE A 96 -2.64 -22.55 -4.00
CA ILE A 96 -1.50 -21.73 -4.42
C ILE A 96 -0.68 -22.48 -5.47
N CYS A 97 -0.37 -23.76 -5.22
CA CYS A 97 0.36 -24.60 -6.17
C CYS A 97 -0.37 -24.74 -7.51
N LEU A 98 -1.71 -24.84 -7.50
CA LEU A 98 -2.51 -24.89 -8.71
C LEU A 98 -2.43 -23.58 -9.51
N VAL A 99 -2.51 -22.43 -8.84
CA VAL A 99 -2.34 -21.11 -9.48
C VAL A 99 -0.95 -21.01 -10.12
N ILE A 100 0.10 -21.33 -9.36
CA ILE A 100 1.49 -21.32 -9.85
C ILE A 100 1.62 -22.23 -11.07
N LYS A 101 1.13 -23.46 -11.00
CA LYS A 101 1.20 -24.43 -12.11
C LYS A 101 0.48 -23.94 -13.36
N LYS A 102 -0.70 -23.33 -13.22
CA LYS A 102 -1.46 -22.77 -14.36
C LYS A 102 -0.73 -21.58 -15.00
N CYS A 103 -0.16 -20.70 -14.20
CA CYS A 103 0.59 -19.56 -14.72
C CYS A 103 1.87 -19.97 -15.46
N THR A 104 2.45 -21.13 -15.14
CA THR A 104 3.69 -21.62 -15.76
C THR A 104 3.49 -22.76 -16.76
N SER A 105 2.25 -23.10 -17.11
CA SER A 105 1.97 -24.25 -18.01
C SER A 105 2.08 -23.94 -19.49
N PHE A 106 2.24 -22.67 -19.88
CA PHE A 106 2.34 -22.26 -21.28
C PHE A 106 3.74 -22.48 -21.83
N ASP A 107 3.86 -22.64 -23.14
CA ASP A 107 5.13 -22.98 -23.79
C ASP A 107 6.12 -21.82 -23.68
N THR A 108 5.66 -20.60 -23.94
CA THR A 108 6.52 -19.40 -23.94
C THR A 108 6.41 -18.59 -22.65
N LEU A 109 7.50 -17.90 -22.29
CA LEU A 109 7.51 -16.94 -21.18
C LEU A 109 6.46 -15.83 -21.38
N SER A 110 6.34 -15.31 -22.61
CA SER A 110 5.39 -14.25 -22.93
C SER A 110 3.94 -14.65 -22.64
N GLU A 111 3.54 -15.87 -23.03
CA GLU A 111 2.20 -16.40 -22.72
C GLU A 111 1.98 -16.57 -21.21
N CYS A 112 3.00 -17.03 -20.49
CA CYS A 112 2.93 -17.15 -19.03
C CYS A 112 2.71 -15.78 -18.36
N LEU A 113 3.48 -14.75 -18.77
CA LEU A 113 3.37 -13.39 -18.24
C LEU A 113 2.03 -12.74 -18.62
N ASP A 114 1.54 -12.97 -19.84
CA ASP A 114 0.24 -12.48 -20.30
C ASP A 114 -0.93 -13.15 -19.58
N TYR A 115 -0.80 -14.44 -19.26
CA TYR A 115 -1.79 -15.15 -18.45
C TYR A 115 -1.79 -14.61 -17.01
N LEU A 116 -0.62 -14.50 -16.39
CA LEU A 116 -0.45 -13.94 -15.05
C LEU A 116 -1.06 -12.54 -14.94
N ALA A 117 -0.81 -11.68 -15.93
CA ALA A 117 -1.37 -10.34 -15.98
C ALA A 117 -2.90 -10.33 -16.10
N ARG A 118 -3.50 -11.27 -16.83
CA ARG A 118 -4.95 -11.33 -17.03
C ARG A 118 -5.70 -12.00 -15.89
N LEU A 119 -4.99 -12.66 -14.97
CA LEU A 119 -5.61 -13.31 -13.83
C LEU A 119 -6.24 -12.27 -12.89
N SER A 120 -7.58 -12.25 -12.82
CA SER A 120 -8.34 -11.32 -11.99
C SER A 120 -8.21 -11.63 -10.50
N ARG A 121 -8.05 -12.91 -10.12
CA ARG A 121 -7.89 -13.35 -8.72
C ARG A 121 -6.71 -12.68 -8.01
N LEU A 122 -5.66 -12.28 -8.74
CA LEU A 122 -4.49 -11.62 -8.15
C LEU A 122 -4.68 -10.11 -7.93
N VAL A 123 -5.90 -9.60 -8.15
CA VAL A 123 -6.28 -8.23 -7.82
C VAL A 123 -7.48 -8.34 -6.86
N PRO A 124 -7.30 -8.04 -5.56
CA PRO A 124 -8.36 -8.22 -4.58
C PRO A 124 -9.60 -7.40 -4.92
N ASN A 125 -10.78 -7.96 -4.63
CA ASN A 125 -12.03 -7.25 -4.82
C ASN A 125 -12.32 -6.37 -3.61
N TYR A 126 -12.01 -5.07 -3.73
CA TYR A 126 -12.14 -4.13 -2.61
C TYR A 126 -13.58 -4.05 -2.08
N GLY A 127 -14.59 -4.10 -2.97
CA GLY A 127 -15.99 -4.03 -2.55
C GLY A 127 -16.43 -5.26 -1.75
N GLU A 128 -15.99 -6.45 -2.14
CA GLU A 128 -16.26 -7.69 -1.38
C GLU A 128 -15.54 -7.70 -0.04
N ILE A 129 -14.28 -7.25 -0.01
CA ILE A 129 -13.48 -7.14 1.22
C ILE A 129 -14.09 -6.13 2.18
N ALA A 130 -14.47 -4.95 1.71
CA ALA A 130 -15.10 -3.92 2.53
C ALA A 130 -16.43 -4.41 3.10
N LYS A 131 -17.25 -5.08 2.27
CA LYS A 131 -18.50 -5.69 2.73
C LYS A 131 -18.23 -6.76 3.79
N HIS A 132 -17.33 -7.70 3.53
CA HIS A 132 -16.97 -8.75 4.48
C HIS A 132 -16.46 -8.17 5.79
N ALA A 133 -15.57 -7.17 5.74
CA ALA A 133 -15.05 -6.49 6.91
C ALA A 133 -16.17 -5.81 7.72
N SER A 134 -17.11 -5.12 7.06
CA SER A 134 -18.25 -4.49 7.73
C SER A 134 -19.18 -5.52 8.41
N GLU A 135 -19.36 -6.70 7.82
CA GLU A 135 -20.21 -7.79 8.36
C GLU A 135 -19.52 -8.57 9.49
N HIS A 136 -18.18 -8.56 9.54
CA HIS A 136 -17.37 -9.36 10.47
C HIS A 136 -16.45 -8.49 11.34
N LEU A 137 -16.97 -7.38 11.86
CA LEU A 137 -16.25 -6.57 12.84
C LEU A 137 -15.96 -7.38 14.12
N PRO A 138 -14.73 -7.32 14.66
CA PRO A 138 -14.36 -8.07 15.85
C PRO A 138 -15.10 -7.51 17.06
N LEU A 139 -15.36 -8.29 18.11
CA LEU A 139 -16.02 -7.78 19.33
C LEU A 139 -15.29 -6.57 19.94
N THR A 140 -13.97 -6.46 19.72
CA THR A 140 -13.17 -5.31 20.13
C THR A 140 -13.67 -3.99 19.55
N SER A 141 -14.29 -4.02 18.37
CA SER A 141 -14.90 -2.86 17.69
C SER A 141 -15.94 -2.14 18.54
N ILE A 142 -16.69 -2.91 19.31
CA ILE A 142 -17.81 -2.40 20.11
C ILE A 142 -17.30 -1.78 21.43
N ILE A 143 -16.15 -2.23 21.91
CA ILE A 143 -15.67 -1.96 23.29
C ILE A 143 -14.42 -1.08 23.35
N ALA A 144 -13.70 -0.90 22.23
CA ALA A 144 -12.43 -0.17 22.19
C ALA A 144 -12.46 0.96 21.16
N ASN A 145 -11.87 2.10 21.51
CA ASN A 145 -11.56 3.13 20.52
C ASN A 145 -10.35 2.66 19.70
N HIS A 146 -10.53 2.55 18.38
CA HIS A 146 -9.48 2.10 17.47
C HIS A 146 -8.63 3.28 17.01
N THR A 147 -7.40 3.35 17.56
CA THR A 147 -6.36 4.26 17.07
C THR A 147 -5.28 3.47 16.39
N VAL A 148 -5.04 3.74 15.11
CA VAL A 148 -3.96 3.12 14.35
C VAL A 148 -2.78 4.06 14.36
N ILE A 149 -1.63 3.59 14.82
CA ILE A 149 -0.38 4.34 14.83
C ILE A 149 0.62 3.59 13.97
N ASP A 150 1.30 4.28 13.06
CA ASP A 150 2.34 3.68 12.21
C ASP A 150 3.61 3.33 13.00
N SER A 151 4.56 2.69 12.31
CA SER A 151 5.86 2.33 12.88
C SER A 151 6.68 3.52 13.40
N GLU A 152 6.37 4.74 12.97
CA GLU A 152 7.04 5.98 13.33
C GLU A 152 6.31 6.76 14.44
N GLY A 153 5.16 6.27 14.91
CA GLY A 153 4.37 6.93 15.93
C GLY A 153 3.35 7.96 15.40
N HIS A 154 3.08 7.99 14.10
CA HIS A 154 2.04 8.83 13.51
C HIS A 154 0.67 8.16 13.62
N LEU A 155 -0.34 8.93 14.03
CA LEU A 155 -1.73 8.50 14.01
C LEU A 155 -2.18 8.39 12.55
N ILE A 156 -2.43 7.17 12.07
CA ILE A 156 -2.92 6.86 10.73
C ILE A 156 -4.44 7.00 10.66
N SER A 157 -5.14 6.47 11.67
CA SER A 157 -6.59 6.50 11.79
C SER A 157 -6.98 6.76 13.24
N ASP A 158 -8.00 7.60 13.41
CA ASP A 158 -8.68 7.85 14.68
C ASP A 158 -10.17 7.54 14.50
N ASP A 159 -10.64 6.48 15.15
CA ASP A 159 -12.06 6.12 15.16
C ASP A 159 -12.65 5.77 13.78
N ASP A 160 -11.79 5.51 12.78
CA ASP A 160 -12.17 5.00 11.46
C ASP A 160 -11.87 3.49 11.41
N GLU A 161 -12.64 2.77 12.22
CA GLU A 161 -12.46 1.33 12.43
C GLU A 161 -12.84 0.52 11.20
N GLU A 162 -13.97 0.84 10.57
CA GLU A 162 -14.45 0.12 9.39
C GLU A 162 -13.38 0.12 8.28
N ASN A 163 -12.74 1.27 8.08
CA ASN A 163 -11.64 1.40 7.12
C ASN A 163 -10.38 0.65 7.58
N TYR A 164 -10.01 0.74 8.85
CA TYR A 164 -8.90 -0.05 9.39
C TYR A 164 -9.11 -1.55 9.17
N TRP A 165 -10.30 -2.04 9.49
CA TRP A 165 -10.63 -3.46 9.41
C TRP A 165 -10.75 -3.94 7.96
N THR A 166 -11.27 -3.08 7.08
CA THR A 166 -11.25 -3.29 5.63
C THR A 166 -9.82 -3.46 5.14
N TYR A 167 -8.90 -2.55 5.47
CA TYR A 167 -7.51 -2.67 5.05
C TYR A 167 -6.76 -3.80 5.75
N HIS A 168 -7.16 -4.20 6.96
CA HIS A 168 -6.61 -5.39 7.61
C HIS A 168 -6.96 -6.67 6.84
N HIS A 169 -8.23 -6.82 6.44
CA HIS A 169 -8.65 -7.93 5.57
C HIS A 169 -7.97 -7.85 4.20
N TYR A 170 -7.86 -6.65 3.65
CA TYR A 170 -7.16 -6.41 2.39
C TYR A 170 -5.70 -6.83 2.46
N ASP A 171 -4.99 -6.53 3.55
CA ASP A 171 -3.61 -6.98 3.77
C ASP A 171 -3.53 -8.50 3.80
N LEU A 172 -4.38 -9.17 4.60
CA LEU A 172 -4.38 -10.64 4.69
C LEU A 172 -4.55 -11.31 3.32
N GLU A 173 -5.49 -10.82 2.52
CA GLU A 173 -5.72 -11.33 1.16
C GLU A 173 -4.54 -11.02 0.23
N MET A 174 -4.00 -9.80 0.30
CA MET A 174 -2.80 -9.42 -0.46
C MET A 174 -1.59 -10.26 -0.10
N GLN A 175 -1.38 -10.66 1.16
CA GLN A 175 -0.24 -11.50 1.54
C GLN A 175 -0.29 -12.87 0.84
N VAL A 176 -1.49 -13.46 0.70
CA VAL A 176 -1.68 -14.71 -0.04
C VAL A 176 -1.31 -14.50 -1.52
N TYR A 177 -1.79 -13.42 -2.14
CA TYR A 177 -1.51 -13.14 -3.55
C TYR A 177 -0.05 -12.79 -3.81
N ILE A 178 0.60 -12.08 -2.90
CA ILE A 178 2.04 -11.81 -2.95
C ILE A 178 2.82 -13.12 -2.96
N TYR A 179 2.41 -14.09 -2.13
CA TYR A 179 3.02 -15.42 -2.11
C TYR A 179 2.79 -16.17 -3.43
N GLU A 180 1.58 -16.14 -3.99
CA GLU A 180 1.27 -16.73 -5.31
C GLU A 180 2.13 -16.09 -6.41
N ILE A 181 2.19 -14.76 -6.49
CA ILE A 181 2.97 -14.01 -7.48
C ILE A 181 4.47 -14.34 -7.33
N ALA A 182 5.00 -14.32 -6.10
CA ALA A 182 6.39 -14.66 -5.84
C ALA A 182 6.74 -16.09 -6.30
N GLY A 183 5.85 -17.06 -6.01
CA GLY A 183 6.00 -18.44 -6.46
C GLY A 183 5.98 -18.58 -7.98
N VAL A 184 5.10 -17.85 -8.68
CA VAL A 184 5.10 -17.81 -10.15
C VAL A 184 6.43 -17.27 -10.67
N PHE A 185 6.89 -16.12 -10.19
CA PHE A 185 8.15 -15.52 -10.64
C PHE A 185 9.36 -16.42 -10.37
N GLN A 186 9.39 -17.10 -9.22
CA GLN A 186 10.44 -18.07 -8.91
C GLN A 186 10.44 -19.21 -9.93
N LYS A 187 9.27 -19.77 -10.23
CA LYS A 187 9.15 -20.88 -11.18
C LYS A 187 9.46 -20.45 -12.62
N LEU A 188 9.07 -19.24 -13.03
CA LEU A 188 9.46 -18.69 -14.33
C LEU A 188 10.98 -18.47 -14.45
N ARG A 189 11.65 -18.05 -13.36
CA ARG A 189 13.13 -17.95 -13.32
C ARG A 189 13.80 -19.31 -13.50
N LEU A 190 13.26 -20.36 -12.89
CA LEU A 190 13.85 -21.71 -12.91
C LEU A 190 13.53 -22.50 -14.19
N GLU A 191 12.32 -22.38 -14.73
CA GLU A 191 11.80 -23.27 -15.78
C GLU A 191 11.57 -22.59 -17.13
N LYS A 192 11.49 -21.25 -17.17
CA LYS A 192 11.10 -20.48 -18.37
C LYS A 192 12.10 -19.39 -18.74
N ASP A 193 13.32 -19.47 -18.20
CA ASP A 193 14.42 -18.53 -18.47
C ASP A 193 14.02 -17.06 -18.30
N LEU A 194 13.22 -16.75 -17.27
CA LEU A 194 12.92 -15.37 -16.91
C LEU A 194 14.20 -14.70 -16.41
N ASN A 195 14.81 -13.89 -17.26
CA ASN A 195 16.05 -13.15 -17.01
C ASN A 195 15.92 -11.72 -17.54
N ASN A 196 17.00 -10.96 -17.48
CA ASN A 196 17.04 -9.57 -17.93
C ASN A 196 16.71 -9.41 -19.43
N VAL A 197 17.23 -10.29 -20.29
CA VAL A 197 17.02 -10.21 -21.74
C VAL A 197 15.58 -10.55 -22.06
N THR A 198 15.09 -11.71 -21.59
CA THR A 198 13.75 -12.19 -21.92
C THR A 198 12.65 -11.31 -21.33
N MET A 199 12.88 -10.69 -20.17
CA MET A 199 11.96 -9.70 -19.60
C MET A 199 11.94 -8.38 -20.39
N MET A 200 13.10 -7.88 -20.82
CA MET A 200 13.15 -6.66 -21.64
C MET A 200 12.55 -6.90 -23.02
N ASP A 201 12.80 -8.06 -23.63
CA ASP A 201 12.17 -8.47 -24.89
C ASP A 201 10.64 -8.49 -24.76
N TYR A 202 10.13 -9.06 -23.66
CA TYR A 202 8.71 -9.04 -23.34
C TYR A 202 8.17 -7.62 -23.23
N VAL A 203 8.81 -6.75 -22.44
CA VAL A 203 8.39 -5.37 -22.23
C VAL A 203 8.39 -4.58 -23.55
N LEU A 204 9.44 -4.70 -24.36
CA LEU A 204 9.57 -4.05 -25.66
C LEU A 204 8.53 -4.54 -26.66
N SER A 205 8.19 -5.85 -26.63
CA SER A 205 7.19 -6.43 -27.54
C SER A 205 5.80 -5.81 -27.39
N LYS A 206 5.49 -5.21 -26.23
CA LYS A 206 4.21 -4.53 -25.99
C LYS A 206 4.10 -3.20 -26.73
N GLY A 207 5.23 -2.57 -27.06
CA GLY A 207 5.28 -1.31 -27.82
C GLY A 207 4.69 -0.09 -27.10
N ILE A 208 4.43 -0.20 -25.79
CA ILE A 208 3.75 0.84 -24.99
C ILE A 208 4.71 1.93 -24.50
N LEU A 209 5.93 1.53 -24.17
CA LEU A 209 6.90 2.37 -23.46
C LEU A 209 7.69 3.27 -24.40
N GLY A 210 8.04 4.46 -23.91
CA GLY A 210 9.01 5.33 -24.56
C GLY A 210 10.46 4.88 -24.30
N SER A 211 11.40 5.53 -24.98
CA SER A 211 12.83 5.21 -24.85
C SER A 211 13.37 5.45 -23.43
N GLU A 212 12.90 6.51 -22.76
CA GLU A 212 13.34 6.84 -21.40
C GLU A 212 12.87 5.78 -20.38
N GLU A 213 11.60 5.35 -20.45
CA GLU A 213 11.09 4.29 -19.58
C GLU A 213 11.82 2.97 -19.84
N CYS A 214 12.12 2.64 -21.10
CA CYS A 214 12.88 1.44 -21.44
C CYS A 214 14.28 1.45 -20.80
N VAL A 215 15.00 2.59 -20.83
CA VAL A 215 16.31 2.72 -20.19
C VAL A 215 16.22 2.56 -18.67
N LYS A 216 15.20 3.17 -18.03
CA LYS A 216 14.99 3.03 -16.58
C LYS A 216 14.70 1.58 -16.18
N LEU A 217 13.82 0.91 -16.92
CA LEU A 217 13.51 -0.50 -16.68
C LEU A 217 14.74 -1.38 -16.92
N GLN A 218 15.47 -1.17 -18.02
CA GLN A 218 16.70 -1.90 -18.28
C GLN A 218 17.68 -1.75 -17.11
N SER A 219 17.86 -0.53 -16.59
CA SER A 219 18.71 -0.31 -15.41
C SER A 219 18.20 -1.06 -14.18
N ALA A 220 16.91 -0.93 -13.84
CA ALA A 220 16.33 -1.60 -12.69
C ALA A 220 16.47 -3.13 -12.74
N PHE A 221 16.21 -3.72 -13.90
CA PHE A 221 16.23 -5.17 -14.09
C PHE A 221 17.64 -5.72 -14.25
N VAL A 222 18.40 -5.19 -15.22
CA VAL A 222 19.69 -5.74 -15.62
C VAL A 222 20.77 -5.40 -14.61
N ASN A 223 20.83 -4.14 -14.21
CA ASN A 223 21.96 -3.65 -13.42
C ASN A 223 21.77 -3.90 -11.93
N HIS A 224 20.54 -4.18 -11.48
CA HIS A 224 20.23 -4.21 -10.05
C HIS A 224 19.48 -5.48 -9.61
N PHE A 225 18.27 -5.75 -10.12
CA PHE A 225 17.48 -6.88 -9.61
C PHE A 225 18.15 -8.24 -9.80
N ILE A 226 18.65 -8.53 -11.01
CA ILE A 226 19.28 -9.84 -11.30
C ILE A 226 20.56 -10.07 -10.49
N VAL A 227 21.30 -9.00 -10.16
CA VAL A 227 22.52 -9.07 -9.33
C VAL A 227 22.23 -8.98 -7.83
N GLY A 228 20.95 -8.98 -7.43
CA GLY A 228 20.51 -8.96 -6.03
C GLY A 228 20.49 -7.57 -5.37
N ASP A 229 20.71 -6.50 -6.12
CA ASP A 229 20.59 -5.12 -5.62
C ASP A 229 19.12 -4.67 -5.64
N ASN A 230 18.36 -5.22 -4.70
CA ASN A 230 16.94 -4.91 -4.53
C ASN A 230 16.70 -3.46 -4.09
N ILE A 231 17.68 -2.80 -3.47
CA ILE A 231 17.57 -1.40 -3.08
C ILE A 231 17.44 -0.54 -4.32
N ALA A 232 18.46 -0.56 -5.20
CA ALA A 232 18.42 0.24 -6.40
C ALA A 232 17.24 -0.13 -7.32
N ALA A 233 16.89 -1.42 -7.42
CA ALA A 233 15.73 -1.87 -8.18
C ALA A 233 14.42 -1.22 -7.69
N VAL A 234 14.14 -1.20 -6.37
CA VAL A 234 12.93 -0.55 -5.82
C VAL A 234 12.95 0.97 -6.04
N TYR A 235 14.12 1.60 -5.86
CA TYR A 235 14.30 3.05 -6.06
C TYR A 235 14.07 3.48 -7.51
N ILE A 236 14.33 2.60 -8.49
CA ILE A 236 14.11 2.89 -9.91
C ILE A 236 12.69 2.47 -10.34
N LEU A 237 12.22 1.28 -9.94
CA LEU A 237 10.94 0.74 -10.39
C LEU A 237 9.76 1.54 -9.85
N SER A 238 9.75 1.89 -8.55
CA SER A 238 8.57 2.53 -7.97
C SER A 238 8.26 3.89 -8.61
N PRO A 239 9.21 4.81 -8.86
CA PRO A 239 8.91 6.06 -9.55
C PRO A 239 8.66 5.86 -11.06
N THR A 240 9.30 4.86 -11.67
CA THR A 240 9.06 4.53 -13.10
C THR A 240 7.63 4.06 -13.33
N ILE A 241 7.09 3.22 -12.43
CA ILE A 241 5.70 2.76 -12.47
C ILE A 241 4.73 3.93 -12.27
N GLU A 242 4.97 4.82 -11.30
CA GLU A 242 4.14 6.03 -11.14
C GLU A 242 4.14 6.87 -12.42
N GLY A 243 5.32 7.15 -12.98
CA GLY A 243 5.45 7.92 -14.21
C GLY A 243 4.72 7.27 -15.38
N LEU A 244 4.78 5.94 -15.49
CA LEU A 244 4.05 5.18 -16.50
C LEU A 244 2.53 5.32 -16.33
N ILE A 245 2.01 5.16 -15.12
CA ILE A 245 0.57 5.30 -14.84
C ILE A 245 0.11 6.72 -15.21
N ILE A 246 0.86 7.76 -14.82
CA ILE A 246 0.53 9.16 -15.16
C ILE A 246 0.54 9.37 -16.68
N SER A 247 1.61 8.95 -17.36
CA SER A 247 1.79 9.11 -18.80
C SER A 247 0.68 8.43 -19.60
N LEU A 248 0.33 7.19 -19.23
CA LEU A 248 -0.76 6.45 -19.86
C LEU A 248 -2.13 7.05 -19.54
N SER A 249 -2.36 7.47 -18.30
CA SER A 249 -3.61 8.12 -17.89
C SER A 249 -3.85 9.40 -18.69
N ARG A 250 -2.81 10.21 -18.91
CA ARG A 250 -2.87 11.40 -19.77
C ARG A 250 -3.28 11.05 -21.20
N ARG A 251 -2.71 9.98 -21.77
CA ARG A 251 -3.05 9.49 -23.12
C ARG A 251 -4.48 8.94 -23.20
N LEU A 252 -5.02 8.46 -22.08
CA LEU A 252 -6.39 7.98 -21.95
C LEU A 252 -7.40 9.10 -21.62
N GLY A 253 -6.96 10.36 -21.59
CA GLY A 253 -7.83 11.53 -21.42
C GLY A 253 -8.11 11.91 -19.97
N ILE A 254 -7.40 11.34 -19.00
CA ILE A 254 -7.48 11.80 -17.60
C ILE A 254 -6.71 13.13 -17.50
N ASP A 255 -7.35 14.14 -16.92
CA ASP A 255 -6.68 15.40 -16.58
C ASP A 255 -5.71 15.17 -15.42
N VAL A 256 -4.43 15.03 -15.76
CA VAL A 256 -3.33 14.82 -14.81
C VAL A 256 -2.61 16.13 -14.46
N VAL A 257 -3.27 17.29 -14.66
CA VAL A 257 -2.75 18.61 -14.33
C VAL A 257 -3.48 19.16 -13.11
N ALA A 258 -2.74 19.44 -12.03
CA ALA A 258 -3.27 20.18 -10.89
C ALA A 258 -3.17 21.69 -11.14
N GLN A 259 -4.28 22.41 -10.95
CA GLN A 259 -4.24 23.87 -10.77
C GLN A 259 -3.85 24.20 -9.33
N ASP A 260 -2.78 24.97 -9.17
CA ASP A 260 -2.35 25.47 -7.87
C ASP A 260 -3.37 26.52 -7.39
N ARG A 261 -3.90 26.38 -6.17
CA ARG A 261 -4.97 27.26 -5.66
C ARG A 261 -4.47 28.72 -5.65
N GLY A 262 -4.96 29.52 -6.60
CA GLY A 262 -4.65 30.95 -6.72
C GLY A 262 -3.45 31.31 -7.61
N ARG A 263 -2.88 30.39 -8.40
CA ARG A 263 -1.82 30.71 -9.39
C ARG A 263 -2.16 30.16 -10.78
N ILE A 264 -1.78 30.90 -11.83
CA ILE A 264 -1.84 30.49 -13.25
C ILE A 264 -0.65 29.56 -13.54
N THR A 265 -0.41 28.56 -12.70
CA THR A 265 0.66 27.59 -12.91
C THR A 265 0.09 26.20 -12.77
N SER A 266 0.12 25.46 -13.86
CA SER A 266 -0.15 24.03 -13.92
C SER A 266 1.04 23.25 -13.37
N ARG A 267 0.79 22.25 -12.52
CA ARG A 267 1.78 21.22 -12.19
C ARG A 267 1.24 19.86 -12.57
N ASP A 268 2.14 18.99 -13.03
CA ASP A 268 1.82 17.57 -13.14
C ASP A 268 1.44 17.03 -11.76
N ILE A 269 0.36 16.24 -11.73
CA ILE A 269 -0.09 15.57 -10.51
C ILE A 269 0.95 14.53 -10.10
N SER A 270 1.38 14.55 -8.83
CA SER A 270 1.99 13.37 -8.22
C SER A 270 0.89 12.41 -7.81
N LEU A 271 1.04 11.13 -8.15
CA LEU A 271 0.09 10.12 -7.72
C LEU A 271 0.20 9.95 -6.20
N GLY A 272 -0.98 9.84 -5.60
CA GLY A 272 -1.19 9.54 -4.20
C GLY A 272 -2.60 8.99 -4.04
N THR A 273 -2.94 8.57 -2.82
CA THR A 273 -4.22 7.89 -2.51
C THR A 273 -5.43 8.59 -3.12
N ASN A 274 -5.55 9.91 -2.97
CA ASN A 274 -6.71 10.66 -3.47
C ASN A 274 -6.84 10.65 -4.99
N ASN A 275 -5.72 10.66 -5.72
CA ASN A 275 -5.75 10.75 -7.18
C ASN A 275 -6.01 9.38 -7.79
N ILE A 276 -5.30 8.34 -7.32
CA ILE A 276 -5.43 6.98 -7.87
C ILE A 276 -6.80 6.35 -7.58
N THR A 277 -7.45 6.74 -6.47
CA THR A 277 -8.79 6.27 -6.10
C THR A 277 -9.93 7.18 -6.57
N SER A 278 -9.61 8.24 -7.33
CA SER A 278 -10.62 9.13 -7.90
C SER A 278 -11.42 8.45 -9.02
N GLU A 279 -12.64 8.91 -9.23
CA GLU A 279 -13.54 8.38 -10.26
C GLU A 279 -12.92 8.37 -11.66
N SER A 280 -12.12 9.39 -12.02
CA SER A 280 -11.46 9.45 -13.33
C SER A 280 -10.45 8.31 -13.52
N PHE A 281 -9.71 7.95 -12.47
CA PHE A 281 -8.77 6.84 -12.50
C PHE A 281 -9.50 5.50 -12.42
N THR A 282 -10.45 5.33 -11.50
CA THR A 282 -11.16 4.06 -11.31
C THR A 282 -12.02 3.67 -12.51
N ASN A 283 -12.58 4.64 -13.24
CA ASN A 283 -13.32 4.39 -14.48
C ASN A 283 -12.43 3.87 -15.62
N VAL A 284 -11.16 4.28 -15.66
CA VAL A 284 -10.21 3.91 -16.74
C VAL A 284 -9.45 2.63 -16.40
N TRP A 285 -8.92 2.54 -15.18
CA TRP A 285 -8.03 1.46 -14.75
C TRP A 285 -8.77 0.34 -14.01
N GLY A 286 -10.00 0.57 -13.58
CA GLY A 286 -10.79 -0.32 -12.74
C GLY A 286 -10.53 -0.09 -11.26
N GLU A 287 -11.60 -0.07 -10.46
CA GLU A 287 -11.53 0.22 -9.01
C GLU A 287 -10.57 -0.72 -8.27
N ASN A 288 -10.72 -2.04 -8.44
CA ASN A 288 -9.90 -3.04 -7.74
C ASN A 288 -8.41 -2.87 -8.04
N PHE A 289 -8.05 -2.58 -9.30
CA PHE A 289 -6.65 -2.35 -9.66
C PHE A 289 -6.13 -1.04 -9.06
N CYS A 290 -6.91 0.05 -9.11
CA CYS A 290 -6.57 1.30 -8.43
C CYS A 290 -6.37 1.13 -6.91
N ARG A 291 -7.23 0.34 -6.24
CA ARG A 291 -7.12 0.03 -4.81
C ARG A 291 -5.87 -0.77 -4.48
N MET A 292 -5.50 -1.71 -5.34
CA MET A 292 -4.24 -2.45 -5.21
C MET A 292 -3.01 -1.54 -5.35
N ILE A 293 -3.02 -0.63 -6.33
CA ILE A 293 -1.96 0.36 -6.52
C ILE A 293 -1.88 1.30 -5.31
N ASP A 294 -3.01 1.81 -4.83
CA ASP A 294 -3.08 2.63 -3.61
C ASP A 294 -2.45 1.90 -2.43
N TYR A 295 -2.92 0.68 -2.14
CA TYR A 295 -2.43 -0.14 -1.04
C TYR A 295 -0.91 -0.36 -1.08
N LEU A 296 -0.38 -0.78 -2.23
CA LEU A 296 1.02 -1.16 -2.36
C LEU A 296 1.97 0.05 -2.41
N LEU A 297 1.56 1.15 -3.04
CA LEU A 297 2.46 2.27 -3.35
C LEU A 297 2.30 3.48 -2.43
N TYR A 298 1.10 3.76 -1.91
CA TYR A 298 0.79 5.06 -1.29
C TYR A 298 0.15 4.97 0.10
N ASN A 299 -0.75 4.00 0.31
CA ASN A 299 -1.63 3.97 1.46
C ASN A 299 -0.89 3.65 2.77
N ASN A 300 -1.24 4.36 3.83
CA ASN A 300 -0.63 4.18 5.14
C ASN A 300 -0.90 2.83 5.82
N PHE A 301 -1.94 2.10 5.39
CA PHE A 301 -2.23 0.75 5.87
C PHE A 301 -1.44 -0.34 5.14
N GLY A 302 -0.79 -0.03 4.02
CA GLY A 302 -0.01 -0.98 3.24
C GLY A 302 1.50 -0.72 3.28
N PRO A 303 2.28 -1.40 2.41
CA PRO A 303 3.73 -1.24 2.32
C PRO A 303 4.18 0.18 1.99
N LYS A 304 3.34 0.94 1.27
CA LYS A 304 3.58 2.32 0.82
C LYS A 304 4.93 2.52 0.16
N LEU A 305 5.31 1.59 -0.73
CA LEU A 305 6.63 1.52 -1.34
C LEU A 305 7.02 2.84 -2.00
N ARG A 306 6.17 3.39 -2.87
CA ARG A 306 6.49 4.62 -3.59
C ARG A 306 6.59 5.83 -2.66
N HIS A 307 5.68 5.95 -1.70
CA HIS A 307 5.71 7.04 -0.71
C HIS A 307 7.01 7.02 0.11
N ARG A 308 7.39 5.85 0.63
CA ARG A 308 8.61 5.70 1.43
C ARG A 308 9.89 5.89 0.61
N THR A 309 9.92 5.39 -0.63
CA THR A 309 11.02 5.65 -1.55
C THR A 309 11.16 7.15 -1.86
N ALA A 310 10.06 7.88 -2.07
CA ALA A 310 10.07 9.32 -2.32
C ALA A 310 10.69 10.11 -1.16
N HIS A 311 10.39 9.70 0.07
CA HIS A 311 10.83 10.37 1.29
C HIS A 311 12.15 9.83 1.84
N GLY A 312 12.76 8.83 1.18
CA GLY A 312 13.98 8.17 1.67
C GLY A 312 13.79 7.45 3.01
N SER A 313 12.55 7.14 3.39
CA SER A 313 12.21 6.48 4.66
C SER A 313 12.04 4.96 4.52
N ILE A 314 12.17 4.42 3.31
CA ILE A 314 12.14 2.96 3.08
C ILE A 314 13.36 2.30 3.72
N SER A 315 13.15 1.25 4.51
CA SER A 315 14.24 0.52 5.16
C SER A 315 14.86 -0.52 4.22
N ILE A 316 16.11 -0.90 4.48
CA ILE A 316 16.82 -1.93 3.71
C ILE A 316 16.05 -3.27 3.71
N LYS A 317 15.38 -3.62 4.81
CA LYS A 317 14.61 -4.87 4.92
C LYS A 317 13.38 -4.90 4.02
N GLU A 318 12.82 -3.72 3.73
CA GLU A 318 11.67 -3.57 2.82
C GLU A 318 12.10 -3.61 1.36
N CYS A 319 13.38 -3.36 1.06
CA CYS A 319 13.98 -3.54 -0.26
C CYS A 319 14.44 -5.00 -0.46
N ASN A 320 13.50 -5.89 -0.76
CA ASN A 320 13.74 -7.32 -0.95
C ASN A 320 13.14 -7.84 -2.26
N ASP A 321 13.41 -9.11 -2.59
CA ASP A 321 12.92 -9.78 -3.81
C ASP A 321 11.40 -9.67 -3.98
N THR A 322 10.66 -9.82 -2.88
CA THR A 322 9.19 -9.75 -2.90
C THR A 322 8.71 -8.36 -3.32
N SER A 323 9.30 -7.30 -2.76
CA SER A 323 8.97 -5.92 -3.13
C SER A 323 9.26 -5.64 -4.60
N VAL A 324 10.39 -6.13 -5.11
CA VAL A 324 10.70 -6.00 -6.55
C VAL A 324 9.68 -6.76 -7.38
N VAL A 325 9.44 -8.04 -7.09
CA VAL A 325 8.47 -8.89 -7.81
C VAL A 325 7.06 -8.27 -7.86
N ILE A 326 6.60 -7.65 -6.77
CA ILE A 326 5.32 -6.92 -6.75
C ILE A 326 5.32 -5.75 -7.74
N LEU A 327 6.39 -4.95 -7.75
CA LEU A 327 6.53 -3.85 -8.71
C LEU A 327 6.56 -4.37 -10.15
N LEU A 328 7.21 -5.52 -10.39
CA LEU A 328 7.22 -6.17 -11.70
C LEU A 328 5.84 -6.66 -12.10
N TYR A 329 5.10 -7.25 -11.17
CA TYR A 329 3.72 -7.67 -11.42
C TYR A 329 2.84 -6.47 -11.82
N ILE A 330 2.95 -5.35 -11.10
CA ILE A 330 2.24 -4.11 -11.45
C ILE A 330 2.61 -3.66 -12.88
N LEU A 331 3.90 -3.66 -13.23
CA LEU A 331 4.35 -3.30 -14.57
C LEU A 331 3.72 -4.20 -15.65
N ILE A 332 3.80 -5.52 -15.48
CA ILE A 332 3.24 -6.48 -16.43
C ILE A 332 1.71 -6.30 -16.53
N LYS A 333 1.02 -6.04 -15.41
CA LYS A 333 -0.41 -5.77 -15.39
C LYS A 333 -0.75 -4.54 -16.23
N ILE A 334 -0.06 -3.42 -16.02
CA ILE A 334 -0.24 -2.17 -16.79
C ILE A 334 -0.04 -2.43 -18.29
N LEU A 335 1.03 -3.14 -18.66
CA LEU A 335 1.36 -3.45 -20.05
C LEU A 335 0.32 -4.34 -20.75
N ASN A 336 -0.52 -5.06 -20.01
CA ASN A 336 -1.59 -5.89 -20.57
C ASN A 336 -2.98 -5.24 -20.50
N LEU A 337 -3.14 -4.20 -19.67
CA LEU A 337 -4.39 -3.42 -19.61
C LEU A 337 -4.49 -2.41 -20.76
N VAL A 338 -3.36 -1.95 -21.29
CA VAL A 338 -3.33 -0.92 -22.35
C VAL A 338 -3.08 -1.55 -23.72
N ARG A 339 -3.80 -1.06 -24.74
CA ARG A 339 -3.60 -1.42 -26.15
C ARG A 339 -3.37 -0.16 -26.98
N ILE A 340 -2.39 -0.20 -27.87
CA ILE A 340 -2.17 0.88 -28.84
C ILE A 340 -3.00 0.58 -30.09
N THR A 341 -3.96 1.45 -30.39
CA THR A 341 -4.59 1.50 -31.70
C THR A 341 -3.85 2.50 -32.57
N LYS A 342 -3.28 2.05 -33.70
CA LYS A 342 -2.79 2.98 -34.73
C LYS A 342 -4.00 3.71 -35.29
N LYS A 343 -4.04 5.03 -35.16
CA LYS A 343 -5.04 5.87 -35.82
C LYS A 343 -4.85 5.67 -37.32
N SER A 344 -5.85 5.13 -38.03
CA SER A 344 -5.82 5.12 -39.49
C SER A 344 -5.82 6.57 -39.96
N THR A 345 -4.72 7.03 -40.53
CA THR A 345 -4.70 8.24 -41.34
C THR A 345 -5.46 7.94 -42.63
N SER A 346 -6.79 7.90 -42.54
CA SER A 346 -7.63 8.16 -43.70
C SER A 346 -7.66 9.67 -43.84
N GLU A 347 -6.79 10.20 -44.70
CA GLU A 347 -6.99 11.53 -45.27
C GLU A 347 -8.41 11.58 -45.83
N PRO A 348 -9.17 12.66 -45.60
CA PRO A 348 -10.39 12.87 -46.34
C PRO A 348 -9.98 13.03 -47.81
N GLN A 349 -10.33 12.05 -48.65
CA GLN A 349 -10.42 12.30 -50.08
C GLN A 349 -11.53 13.33 -50.25
N ASP A 350 -11.13 14.57 -50.48
CA ASP A 350 -12.02 15.60 -51.03
C ASP A 350 -12.50 15.10 -52.39
N ASP A 351 -13.70 14.54 -52.42
CA ASP A 351 -14.44 14.31 -53.66
C ASP A 351 -14.67 15.68 -54.33
N LYS A 352 -14.08 15.85 -55.52
CA LYS A 352 -14.44 16.87 -56.50
C LYS A 352 -14.84 16.22 -57.80
#